data_AF-A0A7Y5C1X7-F1
#
_entry.id   AF-A0A7Y5C1X7-F1
#
_cell.length_a   1.000
_cell.length_b   1.000
_cell.length_c   1.000
_cell.angle_alpha   90.00
_cell.angle_beta   90.00
_cell.angle_gamma   90.00
#
_symmetry.space_group_name_H-M   'P 1'
#
loop_
_entity.id
_entity.type
_entity.pdbx_description
1 polymer ?
#
loop_
_entity_poly.entity_id
_entity_poly.type
_entity_poly.pdbx_seq_one_letter_code
_entity_poly.pdbx_strand_id
1 'polypeptide(L)'
;MVHISQSVAILVDGNNIEKGLHTLTGKANAMLNFDSIISKLIANRSLNRLVYFREGENISSKLADRLHENYYGTVVPCYKSADIPLTIHATQISDKVDTIIILSGDSDYVELVRHLRSRGVRVEIAAVQNCTAAVLIEEADHYTPITIDDCFIFTSPLQKSFKKKKPKK
;
A
#
# COMPACT_ATOMS: atom_id res chain seq x y z
N MET A 1 -33.88 1.03 -11.15
CA MET A 1 -32.71 1.61 -10.44
C MET A 1 -31.47 1.19 -11.18
N VAL A 2 -30.58 2.13 -11.51
CA VAL A 2 -29.27 1.80 -12.11
C VAL A 2 -28.37 1.26 -10.99
N HIS A 3 -27.84 0.06 -11.17
CA HIS A 3 -26.89 -0.54 -10.22
C HIS A 3 -25.48 -0.15 -10.65
N ILE A 4 -24.82 0.70 -9.87
CA ILE A 4 -23.43 1.13 -10.13
C ILE A 4 -22.51 0.24 -9.31
N SER A 5 -21.75 -0.62 -9.97
CA SER A 5 -20.71 -1.45 -9.35
C SER A 5 -19.38 -1.12 -10.00
N GLN A 6 -18.36 -0.79 -9.20
CA GLN A 6 -16.99 -0.63 -9.65
C GLN A 6 -16.07 -1.63 -8.93
N SER A 7 -15.25 -2.31 -9.73
CA SER A 7 -14.21 -3.23 -9.30
C SER A 7 -12.89 -2.47 -9.12
N VAL A 8 -12.25 -2.64 -7.96
CA VAL A 8 -11.05 -1.90 -7.57
C VAL A 8 -9.88 -2.84 -7.29
N ALA A 9 -8.70 -2.53 -7.83
CA ALA A 9 -7.44 -3.11 -7.38
C ALA A 9 -6.64 -2.09 -6.57
N ILE A 10 -5.99 -2.55 -5.51
CA ILE A 10 -5.09 -1.74 -4.68
C ILE A 10 -3.67 -2.31 -4.82
N LEU A 11 -2.74 -1.47 -5.24
CA LEU A 11 -1.33 -1.81 -5.39
C LEU A 11 -0.51 -0.94 -4.45
N VAL A 12 0.21 -1.57 -3.52
CA VAL A 12 0.92 -0.87 -2.45
C VAL A 12 2.41 -0.97 -2.64
N ASP A 13 3.07 0.16 -2.84
CA ASP A 13 4.52 0.26 -2.74
C ASP A 13 4.90 0.42 -1.26
N GLY A 14 5.24 -0.70 -0.62
CA GLY A 14 5.56 -0.71 0.80
C GLY A 14 6.73 0.18 1.17
N ASN A 15 7.73 0.29 0.29
CA ASN A 15 8.92 1.08 0.52
C ASN A 15 8.61 2.59 0.46
N ASN A 16 7.82 3.02 -0.52
CA ASN A 16 7.39 4.42 -0.60
C ASN A 16 6.43 4.80 0.53
N ILE A 17 5.52 3.91 0.93
CA ILE A 17 4.66 4.15 2.08
C ILE A 17 5.47 4.29 3.37
N GLU A 18 6.38 3.37 3.67
CA GLU A 18 7.22 3.45 4.88
C GLU A 18 8.02 4.76 4.93
N LYS A 19 8.61 5.19 3.81
CA LYS A 19 9.30 6.49 3.69
C LYS A 19 8.35 7.66 3.95
N GLY A 20 7.17 7.66 3.34
CA GLY A 20 6.16 8.70 3.53
C GLY A 20 5.71 8.81 4.98
N LEU A 21 5.46 7.68 5.64
CA LEU A 21 5.05 7.64 7.05
C LEU A 21 6.14 8.14 7.99
N HIS A 22 7.41 7.82 7.71
CA HIS A 22 8.53 8.33 8.47
C HIS A 22 8.61 9.86 8.38
N THR A 23 8.46 10.44 7.19
CA THR A 23 8.43 11.90 7.00
C THR A 23 7.22 12.54 7.69
N LEU A 24 6.05 11.89 7.67
CA LEU A 24 4.82 12.41 8.28
C LEU A 24 4.86 12.40 9.81
N THR A 25 5.38 11.33 10.41
CA THR A 25 5.31 11.09 11.87
C THR A 25 6.61 11.38 12.61
N GLY A 26 7.73 11.48 11.89
CA GLY A 26 9.08 11.54 12.45
C GLY A 26 9.53 10.25 13.14
N LYS A 27 8.80 9.13 12.95
CA LYS A 27 9.02 7.87 13.67
C LYS A 27 9.22 6.71 12.70
N ALA A 28 10.35 6.01 12.82
CA ALA A 28 10.71 4.90 11.94
C ALA A 28 9.83 3.64 12.13
N ASN A 29 9.11 3.57 13.25
CA ASN A 29 8.19 2.48 13.57
C ASN A 29 6.71 2.83 13.31
N ALA A 30 6.44 3.90 12.55
CA ALA A 30 5.11 4.19 12.07
C ALA A 30 4.70 3.17 10.99
N MET A 31 3.49 2.64 11.11
CA MET A 31 2.91 1.68 10.17
C MET A 31 1.55 2.17 9.69
N LEU A 32 1.20 1.82 8.46
CA LEU A 32 -0.09 2.16 7.88
C LEU A 32 -1.19 1.28 8.50
N ASN A 33 -2.29 1.88 8.92
CA ASN A 33 -3.47 1.14 9.34
C ASN A 33 -4.24 0.67 8.11
N PHE A 34 -3.95 -0.56 7.65
CA PHE A 34 -4.61 -1.17 6.49
C PHE A 34 -6.14 -1.19 6.60
N ASP A 35 -6.69 -1.42 7.79
CA ASP A 35 -8.15 -1.52 7.95
C ASP A 35 -8.83 -0.16 7.75
N SER A 36 -8.22 0.91 8.25
CA SER A 36 -8.70 2.28 8.04
C SER A 36 -8.53 2.71 6.58
N ILE A 37 -7.32 2.55 6.03
CA ILE A 37 -6.99 3.08 4.70
C ILE A 37 -7.72 2.32 3.60
N ILE A 38 -7.82 0.98 3.67
CA ILE A 38 -8.48 0.17 2.65
C ILE A 38 -9.98 0.49 2.64
N SER A 39 -10.60 0.61 3.81
CA SER A 39 -12.01 1.00 3.93
C SER A 39 -12.28 2.40 3.36
N LYS A 40 -11.40 3.36 3.68
CA LYS A 40 -11.45 4.74 3.16
C LYS A 40 -11.29 4.79 1.64
N LEU A 41 -10.36 4.01 1.09
CA LEU A 41 -10.08 3.97 -0.34
C LEU A 41 -11.19 3.27 -1.12
N ILE A 42 -11.71 2.14 -0.65
CA ILE A 42 -12.74 1.40 -1.37
C ILE A 42 -14.11 2.10 -1.28
N ALA A 43 -14.45 2.63 -0.10
CA ALA A 43 -15.78 3.14 0.22
C ALA A 43 -16.89 2.12 -0.12
N ASN A 44 -17.72 2.40 -1.12
CA ASN A 44 -18.83 1.53 -1.53
C ASN A 44 -18.51 0.64 -2.76
N ARG A 45 -17.22 0.52 -3.13
CA ARG A 45 -16.76 -0.25 -4.29
C ARG A 45 -16.39 -1.68 -3.89
N SER A 46 -16.12 -2.55 -4.85
CA SER A 46 -15.72 -3.94 -4.59
C SER A 46 -14.21 -4.13 -4.75
N LEU A 47 -13.53 -4.64 -3.73
CA LEU A 47 -12.11 -5.00 -3.82
C LEU A 47 -11.94 -6.27 -4.65
N ASN A 48 -11.27 -6.17 -5.77
CA ASN A 48 -10.92 -7.31 -6.63
C ASN A 48 -9.55 -7.91 -6.25
N ARG A 49 -8.57 -7.04 -5.96
CA ARG A 49 -7.21 -7.46 -5.63
C ARG A 49 -6.51 -6.45 -4.75
N LEU A 50 -5.73 -6.95 -3.80
CA LEU A 50 -4.75 -6.17 -3.06
C LEU A 50 -3.38 -6.81 -3.25
N VAL A 51 -2.39 -6.05 -3.71
CA VAL A 51 -1.00 -6.51 -3.82
C VAL A 51 -0.10 -5.55 -3.07
N TYR A 52 0.70 -6.07 -2.14
CA TYR A 52 1.70 -5.31 -1.40
C TYR A 52 3.10 -5.69 -1.89
N PHE A 53 3.84 -4.73 -2.42
CA PHE A 53 5.20 -4.90 -2.90
C PHE A 53 6.17 -4.47 -1.81
N ARG A 54 7.17 -5.30 -1.51
CA ARG A 54 8.19 -4.99 -0.51
C ARG A 54 9.57 -5.42 -0.99
N GLU A 55 10.56 -4.56 -0.86
CA GLU A 55 11.95 -4.93 -1.09
C GLU A 55 12.46 -5.92 -0.03
N GLY A 56 13.26 -6.88 -0.49
CA GLY A 56 13.98 -7.84 0.36
C GLY A 56 13.26 -9.17 0.55
N GLU A 57 14.03 -10.18 0.97
CA GLU A 57 13.55 -11.55 1.15
C GLU A 57 12.84 -11.77 2.50
N ASN A 58 13.14 -10.94 3.50
CA ASN A 58 12.56 -11.04 4.84
C ASN A 58 11.29 -10.20 4.98
N ILE A 59 10.22 -10.67 4.36
CA ILE A 59 8.88 -10.13 4.58
C ILE A 59 8.32 -10.70 5.89
N SER A 60 7.69 -9.84 6.71
CA SER A 60 6.96 -10.27 7.90
C SER A 60 5.81 -11.20 7.52
N SER A 61 5.89 -12.48 7.88
CA SER A 61 4.82 -13.46 7.64
C SER A 61 3.50 -12.97 8.24
N LYS A 62 3.54 -12.33 9.41
CA LYS A 62 2.35 -11.75 10.07
C LYS A 62 1.63 -10.72 9.21
N LEU A 63 2.36 -9.92 8.45
CA LEU A 63 1.74 -8.94 7.55
C LEU A 63 1.08 -9.66 6.37
N ALA A 64 1.77 -10.64 5.79
CA ALA A 64 1.25 -11.43 4.69
C ALA A 64 -0.01 -12.19 5.09
N ASP A 65 0.02 -12.87 6.24
CA ASP A 65 -1.12 -13.62 6.79
C ASP A 65 -2.31 -12.68 7.03
N ARG A 66 -2.11 -11.53 7.68
CA ARG A 66 -3.18 -10.55 7.93
C ARG A 66 -3.79 -10.01 6.64
N LEU A 67 -2.97 -9.64 5.66
CA LEU A 67 -3.47 -9.12 4.39
C LEU A 67 -4.23 -10.19 3.61
N HIS A 68 -3.79 -11.44 3.68
CA HIS A 68 -4.48 -12.56 3.06
C HIS A 68 -5.83 -12.85 3.73
N GLU A 69 -5.86 -12.97 5.06
CA GLU A 69 -7.08 -13.31 5.81
C GLU A 69 -8.17 -12.24 5.70
N ASN A 70 -7.79 -10.96 5.77
CA ASN A 70 -8.77 -9.87 5.81
C ASN A 70 -9.17 -9.35 4.42
N TYR A 71 -8.26 -9.43 3.44
CA TYR A 71 -8.42 -8.74 2.14
C TYR A 71 -8.13 -9.62 0.93
N TYR A 72 -7.85 -10.92 1.13
CA TYR A 72 -7.31 -11.80 0.09
C TYR A 72 -6.08 -11.19 -0.61
N GLY A 73 -5.32 -10.41 0.15
CA GLY A 73 -4.13 -9.73 -0.31
C GLY A 73 -2.97 -10.69 -0.56
N THR A 74 -2.07 -10.27 -1.45
CA THR A 74 -0.80 -10.99 -1.72
C THR A 74 0.36 -10.06 -1.44
N VAL A 75 1.40 -10.58 -0.78
CA VAL A 75 2.66 -9.85 -0.60
C VAL A 75 3.69 -10.38 -1.58
N VAL A 76 4.29 -9.48 -2.36
CA VAL A 76 5.26 -9.79 -3.41
C VAL A 76 6.63 -9.26 -3.01
N PRO A 77 7.62 -10.14 -2.75
CA PRO A 77 9.01 -9.72 -2.56
C PRO A 77 9.57 -9.14 -3.84
N CYS A 78 10.26 -8.02 -3.71
CA CYS A 78 10.91 -7.31 -4.78
C CYS A 78 12.43 -7.35 -4.58
N TYR A 79 13.17 -7.61 -5.66
CA TYR A 79 14.62 -7.75 -5.58
C TYR A 79 15.34 -6.42 -5.30
N LYS A 80 14.88 -5.31 -5.90
CA LYS A 80 15.49 -3.98 -5.76
C LYS A 80 14.50 -2.86 -5.52
N SER A 81 13.39 -2.85 -6.26
CA SER A 81 12.34 -1.84 -6.17
C SER A 81 11.00 -2.46 -6.51
N ALA A 82 9.93 -1.87 -5.99
CA ALA A 82 8.56 -2.19 -6.34
C ALA A 82 8.17 -1.73 -7.76
N ASP A 83 8.89 -0.77 -8.36
CA ASP A 83 8.44 -0.07 -9.58
C ASP A 83 8.11 -1.02 -10.74
N ILE A 84 9.04 -1.91 -11.08
CA ILE A 84 8.87 -2.87 -12.19
C ILE A 84 7.79 -3.90 -11.86
N PRO A 85 7.85 -4.64 -10.73
CA PRO A 85 6.79 -5.58 -10.35
C PRO A 85 5.40 -4.92 -10.29
N LEU A 86 5.29 -3.74 -9.68
CA LEU A 86 4.03 -3.01 -9.55
C LEU A 86 3.49 -2.62 -10.93
N THR A 87 4.33 -2.05 -11.80
CA THR A 87 3.95 -1.67 -13.17
C THR A 87 3.44 -2.86 -13.98
N ILE A 88 4.13 -4.00 -13.90
CA ILE A 88 3.72 -5.24 -14.57
C ILE A 88 2.37 -5.71 -14.05
N HIS A 89 2.21 -5.79 -12.73
CA HIS A 89 0.96 -6.21 -12.10
C HIS A 89 -0.20 -5.27 -12.42
N ALA A 90 0.02 -3.96 -12.40
CA ALA A 90 -0.96 -2.94 -12.73
C ALA A 90 -1.46 -3.11 -14.17
N THR A 91 -0.53 -3.28 -15.12
CA THR A 91 -0.86 -3.51 -16.53
C THR A 91 -1.65 -4.81 -16.71
N GLN A 92 -1.26 -5.89 -16.03
CA GLN A 92 -1.95 -7.19 -16.12
C GLN A 92 -3.36 -7.19 -15.53
N ILE A 93 -3.60 -6.43 -14.45
CA ILE A 93 -4.92 -6.36 -13.82
C ILE A 93 -5.84 -5.33 -14.46
N SER A 94 -5.29 -4.40 -15.25
CA SER A 94 -6.04 -3.31 -15.88
C SER A 94 -7.27 -3.79 -16.67
N ASP A 95 -7.20 -4.95 -17.31
CA ASP A 95 -8.31 -5.52 -18.09
C ASP A 95 -9.43 -6.16 -17.22
N LYS A 96 -9.28 -6.17 -15.89
CA LYS A 96 -10.20 -6.85 -14.95
C LYS A 96 -10.87 -5.92 -13.94
N VAL A 97 -10.42 -4.68 -13.86
CA VAL A 97 -10.87 -3.72 -12.85
C VAL A 97 -11.19 -2.39 -13.49
N ASP A 98 -12.15 -1.67 -12.91
CA ASP A 98 -12.55 -0.34 -13.37
C ASP A 98 -11.63 0.74 -12.78
N THR A 99 -11.00 0.46 -11.64
CA THR A 99 -10.12 1.39 -10.95
C THR A 99 -8.91 0.70 -10.35
N ILE A 100 -7.74 1.32 -10.51
CA ILE A 100 -6.50 0.93 -9.83
C ILE A 100 -6.12 2.07 -8.89
N ILE A 101 -5.94 1.75 -7.61
CA ILE A 101 -5.43 2.65 -6.59
C ILE A 101 -3.98 2.28 -6.32
N ILE A 102 -3.06 3.21 -6.59
CA ILE A 102 -1.63 3.03 -6.33
C ILE A 102 -1.29 3.78 -5.04
N LEU A 103 -0.80 3.04 -4.05
CA LEU A 103 -0.26 3.60 -2.82
C LEU A 103 1.22 3.87 -3.01
N SER A 104 1.54 4.98 -3.65
CA SER A 104 2.91 5.52 -3.79
C SER A 104 2.88 7.00 -4.17
N GLY A 105 3.91 7.73 -3.76
CA GLY A 105 4.10 9.14 -4.12
C GLY A 105 5.13 9.38 -5.23
N ASP A 106 5.70 8.32 -5.79
CA ASP A 106 6.87 8.38 -6.67
C ASP A 106 6.52 8.88 -8.08
N SER A 107 7.34 9.81 -8.60
CA SER A 107 7.18 10.34 -9.95
C SER A 107 7.39 9.30 -11.05
N ASP A 108 8.08 8.19 -10.75
CA ASP A 108 8.34 7.12 -11.72
C ASP A 108 7.05 6.44 -12.20
N TYR A 109 5.95 6.56 -11.45
CA TYR A 109 4.64 6.01 -11.82
C TYR A 109 3.83 6.90 -12.78
N VAL A 110 4.29 8.11 -13.14
CA VAL A 110 3.54 9.02 -14.03
C VAL A 110 3.19 8.37 -15.37
N GLU A 111 4.16 7.70 -16.01
CA GLU A 111 3.93 7.03 -17.29
C GLU A 111 2.99 5.82 -17.14
N LEU A 112 3.04 5.13 -16.00
CA LEU A 112 2.09 4.07 -15.69
C LEU A 112 0.66 4.63 -15.56
N VAL A 113 0.47 5.74 -14.86
CA VAL A 113 -0.83 6.40 -14.71
C VAL A 113 -1.38 6.78 -16.09
N ARG A 114 -0.59 7.44 -16.93
CA ARG A 114 -0.98 7.80 -18.30
C ARG A 114 -1.36 6.57 -19.13
N HIS A 115 -0.56 5.50 -19.06
CA HIS A 115 -0.82 4.27 -19.77
C HIS A 115 -2.15 3.63 -19.35
N LEU A 116 -2.39 3.46 -18.04
CA LEU A 116 -3.62 2.86 -17.52
C LEU A 116 -4.86 3.68 -17.87
N ARG A 117 -4.78 5.00 -17.77
CA ARG A 117 -5.87 5.91 -18.17
C ARG A 117 -6.17 5.80 -19.66
N SER A 118 -5.15 5.67 -20.52
CA SER A 118 -5.34 5.45 -21.95
C SER A 118 -6.03 4.11 -22.28
N ARG A 119 -5.96 3.13 -21.37
CA ARG A 119 -6.71 1.86 -21.45
C ARG A 119 -8.13 1.95 -20.89
N GLY A 120 -8.56 3.13 -20.44
CA GLY A 120 -9.90 3.34 -19.87
C GLY A 120 -10.03 2.95 -18.39
N VAL A 121 -8.92 2.68 -17.71
CA VAL A 121 -8.92 2.40 -16.27
C VAL A 121 -8.77 3.70 -15.49
N ARG A 122 -9.63 3.91 -14.50
CA ARG A 122 -9.49 5.03 -13.57
C ARG A 122 -8.30 4.79 -12.66
N VAL A 123 -7.42 5.77 -12.51
CA VAL A 123 -6.23 5.66 -11.65
C VAL A 123 -6.31 6.64 -10.51
N GLU A 124 -6.19 6.13 -9.28
CA GLU A 124 -6.19 6.93 -8.07
C GLU A 124 -4.87 6.77 -7.34
N ILE A 125 -4.38 7.84 -6.73
CA ILE A 125 -3.13 7.85 -5.98
C ILE A 125 -3.43 8.07 -4.50
N ALA A 126 -2.82 7.27 -3.64
CA ALA A 126 -2.93 7.42 -2.19
C ALA A 126 -1.55 7.47 -1.55
N ALA A 127 -1.14 8.66 -1.07
CA ALA A 127 0.21 8.86 -0.56
C ALA A 127 0.27 10.03 0.42
N VAL A 128 1.40 10.16 1.13
CA VAL A 128 1.66 11.33 1.98
C VAL A 128 1.95 12.53 1.11
N GLN A 129 1.17 13.61 1.26
CA GLN A 129 1.20 14.77 0.36
C GLN A 129 2.58 15.38 0.19
N ASN A 130 3.33 15.55 1.28
CA ASN A 130 4.67 16.13 1.25
C ASN A 130 5.72 15.25 0.55
N CYS A 131 5.40 13.97 0.32
CA CYS A 131 6.26 13.00 -0.34
C CYS A 131 5.74 12.59 -1.73
N THR A 132 4.73 13.31 -2.25
CA THR A 132 4.09 12.98 -3.52
C THR A 132 4.51 13.99 -4.58
N ALA A 133 4.94 13.52 -5.75
CA ALA A 133 5.24 14.39 -6.87
C ALA A 133 3.97 15.11 -7.38
N ALA A 134 4.04 16.43 -7.56
CA ALA A 134 2.88 17.22 -8.01
C ALA A 134 2.34 16.75 -9.37
N VAL A 135 3.23 16.45 -10.31
CA VAL A 135 2.87 15.90 -11.63
C VAL A 135 2.10 14.57 -11.52
N LEU A 136 2.41 13.73 -10.52
CA LEU A 136 1.69 12.48 -10.31
C LEU A 136 0.24 12.73 -9.86
N ILE A 137 0.04 13.73 -9.00
CA ILE A 137 -1.29 14.14 -8.53
C ILE A 137 -2.12 14.70 -9.70
N GLU A 138 -1.50 15.54 -10.54
CA GLU A 138 -2.15 16.14 -11.70
C GLU A 138 -2.59 15.11 -12.75
N GLU A 139 -1.78 14.05 -12.94
CA GLU A 139 -2.07 13.00 -13.92
C GLU A 139 -3.07 11.96 -13.43
N ALA A 140 -3.25 11.83 -12.11
CA ALA A 140 -4.21 10.91 -11.50
C ALA A 140 -5.66 11.41 -11.59
N ASP A 141 -6.62 10.50 -11.69
CA ASP A 141 -8.05 10.86 -11.70
C ASP A 141 -8.56 11.26 -10.30
N HIS A 142 -7.89 10.78 -9.25
CA HIS A 142 -8.15 11.18 -7.87
C HIS A 142 -6.91 11.01 -7.00
N TYR A 143 -6.76 11.90 -6.02
CA TYR A 143 -5.69 11.83 -5.03
C TYR A 143 -6.29 11.80 -3.62
N THR A 144 -5.87 10.82 -2.84
CA THR A 144 -6.25 10.65 -1.42
C THR A 144 -5.03 10.86 -0.53
N PRO A 145 -4.99 11.91 0.31
CA PRO A 145 -3.88 12.10 1.23
C PRO A 145 -3.91 11.07 2.36
N ILE A 146 -2.73 10.49 2.66
CA ILE A 146 -2.50 9.69 3.86
C ILE A 146 -2.11 10.64 5.00
N THR A 147 -2.89 10.64 6.07
CA THR A 147 -2.68 11.51 7.23
C THR A 147 -2.29 10.71 8.47
N ILE A 148 -2.02 11.41 9.58
CA ILE A 148 -1.59 10.77 10.83
C ILE A 148 -2.65 9.83 11.40
N ASP A 149 -3.93 10.07 11.09
CA ASP A 149 -5.06 9.25 11.53
C ASP A 149 -5.11 7.89 10.80
N ASP A 150 -4.48 7.80 9.63
CA ASP A 150 -4.34 6.56 8.87
C ASP A 150 -3.15 5.71 9.37
N CYS A 151 -2.45 6.17 10.43
CA CYS A 151 -1.20 5.59 10.91
C CYS A 151 -1.31 5.09 12.35
N PHE A 152 -0.48 4.12 12.70
CA PHE A 152 -0.25 3.74 14.09
C PHE A 152 1.24 3.52 14.36
N ILE A 153 1.66 3.71 15.61
CA ILE A 153 3.05 3.50 16.01
C ILE A 153 3.17 2.07 16.53
N PHE A 154 3.97 1.25 15.86
CA PHE A 154 4.24 -0.10 16.32
C PHE A 154 5.22 -0.07 17.49
N THR A 155 4.72 -0.32 18.70
CA THR A 155 5.58 -0.61 19.85
C THR A 155 5.77 -2.12 19.94
N SER A 156 6.98 -2.59 19.62
CA SER A 156 7.36 -3.97 19.89
C SER A 156 7.07 -4.28 21.38
N PRO A 157 6.37 -5.37 21.72
CA PRO A 157 6.22 -5.74 23.12
C PRO A 157 7.63 -5.90 23.70
N LEU A 158 7.92 -5.18 24.80
CA LEU A 158 9.17 -5.33 25.55
C LEU A 158 9.42 -6.84 25.74
N GLN A 159 10.52 -7.35 25.19
CA GLN A 159 10.98 -8.70 25.49
C GLN A 159 11.09 -8.80 27.02
N LYS A 160 10.18 -9.53 27.65
CA LYS A 160 10.34 -9.92 29.06
C LYS A 160 11.67 -10.67 29.12
N SER A 161 12.71 -10.05 29.68
CA SER A 161 13.99 -10.72 29.88
C SER A 161 13.70 -11.94 30.77
N PHE A 162 13.79 -13.14 30.22
CA PHE A 162 13.81 -14.34 31.03
C PHE A 162 15.09 -14.28 31.87
N LYS A 163 14.99 -13.82 33.13
CA LYS A 163 16.07 -13.98 34.10
C LYS A 163 16.33 -15.47 34.24
N LYS A 164 17.44 -15.96 33.66
CA LYS A 164 17.95 -17.32 33.90
C LYS A 164 18.08 -17.49 35.41
N LYS A 165 17.22 -18.33 36.01
CA LYS A 165 17.42 -18.79 37.39
C LYS A 165 18.74 -19.55 37.41
N LYS A 166 19.72 -19.07 38.18
CA LYS A 166 20.97 -19.80 38.45
C LYS A 166 20.60 -21.15 39.10
N PRO A 167 21.21 -22.27 38.69
CA PRO A 167 21.01 -23.54 39.37
C PRO A 167 21.54 -23.42 40.80
N LYS A 168 20.75 -23.82 41.79
CA LYS A 168 21.21 -23.96 43.17
C LYS A 168 22.20 -25.13 43.20
N LYS A 169 23.41 -24.86 43.69
CA LYS A 169 24.33 -25.90 44.18
C LYS A 169 23.82 -26.42 45.52
#